data_AF-A0A7R9VWU8-F1
#
_entry.id   AF-A0A7R9VWU8-F1
#
_cell.length_a   1.000
_cell.length_b   1.000
_cell.length_c   1.000
_cell.angle_alpha   90.00
_cell.angle_beta   90.00
_cell.angle_gamma   90.00
#
_symmetry.space_group_name_H-M   'P 1'
#
loop_
_entity.id
_entity.type
_entity.pdbx_description
1 polymer ?
#
loop_
_entity_poly.entity_id
_entity_poly.type
_entity_poly.pdbx_seq_one_letter_code
_entity_poly.pdbx_strand_id
1 'polypeptide(L)'
;MEHEVRRFEKTFPYTPTPDQRTCFEHVENDMVWRGRPMDRLICGDVGFGKTEVALRALYRCVANGRQAALLAPTGVLAAQHFKNIGARMGTGDEDSNSESESGESEFGVRIAMLRG
;
A
#
# COMPACT_ATOMS: atom_id res chain seq x y z
N MET A 1 5.85 -14.71 -1.75
CA MET A 1 6.22 -13.42 -1.13
C MET A 1 6.72 -12.37 -2.13
N GLU A 2 7.98 -12.35 -2.59
CA GLU A 2 8.44 -11.29 -3.55
C GLU A 2 7.63 -11.26 -4.85
N HIS A 3 7.22 -12.43 -5.34
CA HIS A 3 6.39 -12.55 -6.53
C HIS A 3 5.03 -11.84 -6.39
N GLU A 4 4.45 -11.85 -5.18
CA GLU A 4 3.15 -11.19 -4.90
C GLU A 4 3.29 -9.68 -4.83
N VAL A 5 4.36 -9.19 -4.23
CA VAL A 5 4.67 -7.75 -4.21
C VAL A 5 4.89 -7.24 -5.63
N ARG A 6 5.64 -7.97 -6.47
CA ARG A 6 5.81 -7.63 -7.89
C ARG A 6 4.50 -7.68 -8.67
N ARG A 7 3.59 -8.63 -8.36
CA ARG A 7 2.25 -8.70 -8.98
C ARG A 7 1.42 -7.48 -8.59
N PHE A 8 1.43 -7.08 -7.32
CA PHE A 8 0.77 -5.87 -6.85
C PHE A 8 1.34 -4.61 -7.52
N GLU A 9 2.66 -4.48 -7.63
CA GLU A 9 3.30 -3.33 -8.30
C GLU A 9 2.87 -3.20 -9.78
N LYS A 10 2.64 -4.33 -10.46
CA LYS A 10 2.14 -4.38 -11.85
C LYS A 10 0.67 -4.00 -12.00
N THR A 11 -0.12 -4.01 -10.93
CA THR A 11 -1.52 -3.54 -10.97
C THR A 11 -1.63 -2.01 -11.05
N PHE A 12 -0.51 -1.29 -10.88
CA PHE A 12 -0.51 0.16 -10.97
C PHE A 12 -0.82 0.61 -12.40
N PRO A 13 -1.93 1.36 -12.63
CA PRO A 13 -2.42 1.65 -13.98
C PRO A 13 -1.61 2.73 -14.71
N TYR A 14 -0.68 3.40 -14.02
CA TYR A 14 0.12 4.49 -14.58
C TYR A 14 1.56 4.04 -14.80
N THR A 15 2.23 4.65 -15.78
CA THR A 15 3.68 4.46 -15.97
C THR A 15 4.43 5.31 -14.96
N PRO A 16 5.26 4.72 -14.07
CA PRO A 16 6.00 5.50 -13.09
C PRO A 16 7.05 6.41 -13.76
N THR A 17 7.19 7.63 -13.24
CA THR A 17 8.26 8.54 -13.64
C THR A 17 9.63 8.02 -13.14
N PRO A 18 10.76 8.49 -13.71
CA PRO A 18 12.09 8.15 -13.21
C PRO A 18 12.24 8.42 -11.71
N ASP A 19 11.78 9.58 -11.23
CA ASP A 19 11.86 9.95 -9.82
C ASP A 19 11.02 9.03 -8.93
N GLN A 20 9.83 8.61 -9.39
CA GLN A 20 9.01 7.65 -8.66
C GLN A 20 9.69 6.28 -8.57
N ARG A 21 10.32 5.80 -9.65
CA ARG A 21 11.08 4.54 -9.63
C ARG A 21 12.22 4.59 -8.62
N THR A 22 13.02 5.65 -8.64
CA THR A 22 14.08 5.87 -7.66
C THR A 22 13.52 5.90 -6.23
N CYS A 23 12.37 6.55 -6.01
CA CYS A 23 11.71 6.53 -4.70
C CYS A 23 11.27 5.13 -4.27
N PHE A 24 10.71 4.32 -5.18
CA PHE A 24 10.31 2.94 -4.88
C PHE A 24 11.51 2.09 -4.49
N GLU A 25 12.60 2.16 -5.26
CA GLU A 25 13.84 1.42 -5.00
C GLU A 25 14.47 1.84 -3.67
N HIS A 26 14.50 3.13 -3.37
CA HIS A 26 15.02 3.62 -2.10
C HIS A 26 14.19 3.15 -0.90
N VAL A 27 12.87 3.18 -1.01
CA VAL A 27 11.96 2.69 0.04
C VAL A 27 12.15 1.19 0.22
N GLU A 28 12.18 0.41 -0.86
CA GLU A 28 12.45 -1.03 -0.79
C GLU A 28 13.79 -1.33 -0.12
N ASN A 29 14.85 -0.61 -0.50
CA ASN A 29 16.17 -0.81 0.09
C ASN A 29 16.20 -0.50 1.58
N ASP A 30 15.53 0.57 2.00
CA ASP A 30 15.44 0.95 3.40
C ASP A 30 14.62 -0.04 4.23
N MET A 31 13.60 -0.69 3.65
CA MET A 31 12.80 -1.70 4.37
C MET A 31 13.49 -3.06 4.49
N VAL A 32 14.19 -3.50 3.43
CA VAL A 32 14.67 -4.88 3.30
C VAL A 32 16.13 -5.02 3.70
N TRP A 33 16.98 -4.11 3.23
CA TRP A 33 18.43 -4.31 3.28
C TRP A 33 19.11 -3.54 4.41
N ARG A 34 18.48 -2.47 4.92
CA ARG A 34 19.06 -1.72 6.03
C ARG A 34 18.81 -2.44 7.35
N GLY A 35 19.89 -2.73 8.08
CA GLY A 35 19.84 -3.26 9.45
C GLY A 35 19.37 -2.24 10.52
N ARG A 36 18.72 -1.15 10.10
CA ARG A 36 18.20 -0.09 10.98
C ARG A 36 16.77 0.26 10.57
N PRO A 37 15.94 0.75 11.50
CA PRO A 37 14.60 1.24 11.16
C PRO A 37 14.64 2.28 10.03
N MET A 38 13.67 2.19 9.11
CA MET A 38 13.46 3.21 8.08
C MET A 38 12.95 4.49 8.73
N ASP A 39 13.61 5.61 8.42
CA ASP A 39 13.13 6.96 8.68
C ASP A 39 13.36 7.80 7.42
N ARG A 40 12.31 7.94 6.60
CA ARG A 40 12.40 8.55 5.27
C ARG A 40 11.25 9.54 5.06
N LEU A 41 11.61 10.76 4.66
CA LEU A 41 10.68 11.76 4.16
C LEU A 41 10.59 11.67 2.63
N ILE A 42 9.36 11.60 2.11
CA ILE A 42 9.07 11.65 0.67
C ILE A 42 8.40 12.99 0.37
N CYS A 43 9.11 13.87 -0.32
CA CYS A 43 8.60 15.15 -0.78
C CYS A 43 8.12 15.04 -2.23
N GLY A 44 7.04 15.75 -2.55
CA GLY A 44 6.53 15.87 -3.92
C GLY A 44 5.19 16.60 -3.92
N ASP A 45 4.79 17.14 -5.06
CA ASP A 45 3.55 17.91 -5.15
C ASP A 45 2.31 17.01 -5.09
N VAL A 46 1.14 17.64 -4.97
CA VAL A 46 -0.15 16.95 -5.08
C VAL A 46 -0.20 16.23 -6.43
N GLY A 47 -0.59 14.95 -6.43
CA GLY A 47 -0.67 14.13 -7.65
C GLY A 47 0.61 13.37 -8.04
N PHE A 48 1.76 13.59 -7.39
CA PHE A 48 3.02 12.90 -7.70
C PHE A 48 3.08 11.43 -7.25
N GLY A 49 1.96 10.81 -6.86
CA GLY A 49 1.94 9.39 -6.53
C GLY A 49 2.55 9.02 -5.17
N LYS A 50 2.68 9.95 -4.22
CA LYS A 50 3.16 9.66 -2.85
C LYS A 50 2.38 8.52 -2.18
N THR A 51 1.06 8.48 -2.41
CA THR A 51 0.19 7.42 -1.91
C THR A 51 0.57 6.05 -2.46
N GLU A 52 1.01 5.97 -3.72
CA GLU A 52 1.46 4.71 -4.33
C GLU A 52 2.77 4.22 -3.69
N VAL A 53 3.70 5.14 -3.38
CA VAL A 53 4.93 4.78 -2.66
C VAL A 53 4.61 4.18 -1.29
N ALA A 54 3.71 4.84 -0.54
CA ALA A 54 3.27 4.35 0.77
C ALA A 54 2.56 2.99 0.65
N LEU A 55 1.68 2.82 -0.34
CA LEU A 55 0.95 1.58 -0.58
C LEU A 55 1.87 0.39 -0.83
N ARG A 56 2.92 0.55 -1.65
CA ARG A 56 3.90 -0.52 -1.90
C ARG A 56 4.65 -0.91 -0.63
N ALA A 57 5.01 0.07 0.20
CA ALA A 57 5.64 -0.19 1.50
C ALA A 57 4.69 -0.93 2.45
N LEU A 58 3.44 -0.47 2.57
CA LEU A 58 2.41 -1.11 3.40
C LEU A 58 2.13 -2.54 2.94
N TYR A 59 1.92 -2.74 1.64
CA TYR A 59 1.65 -4.06 1.06
C TYR A 59 2.82 -5.01 1.32
N ARG A 60 4.06 -4.55 1.13
CA ARG A 60 5.26 -5.34 1.44
C ARG A 60 5.34 -5.70 2.93
N CYS A 61 5.05 -4.75 3.82
CA CYS A 61 5.04 -5.02 5.26
C CYS A 61 4.04 -6.13 5.61
N VAL A 62 2.81 -6.03 5.07
CA VAL A 62 1.74 -6.99 5.34
C VAL A 62 1.97 -8.34 4.67
N ALA A 63 2.51 -8.35 3.44
CA ALA A 63 2.92 -9.57 2.77
C ALA A 63 4.01 -10.34 3.54
N ASN A 64 4.80 -9.65 4.38
CA ASN A 64 5.76 -10.26 5.31
C ASN A 64 5.13 -10.70 6.65
N GLY A 65 3.79 -10.73 6.75
CA GLY A 65 3.08 -11.11 7.98
C GLY A 65 3.16 -10.07 9.11
N ARG A 66 3.57 -8.84 8.81
CA ARG A 66 3.66 -7.75 9.80
C ARG A 66 2.45 -6.82 9.68
N GLN A 67 2.18 -6.07 10.74
CA GLN A 67 1.13 -5.05 10.72
C GLN A 67 1.68 -3.71 10.22
N ALA A 68 0.85 -2.94 9.55
CA ALA A 68 1.20 -1.64 9.03
C ALA A 68 0.10 -0.61 9.33
N ALA A 69 0.51 0.61 9.66
CA ALA A 69 -0.40 1.70 9.98
C ALA A 69 -0.15 2.89 9.04
N LEU A 70 -1.23 3.57 8.65
CA LEU A 70 -1.17 4.82 7.91
C LEU A 70 -1.85 5.91 8.74
N LEU A 71 -1.07 6.95 9.04
CA LEU A 71 -1.50 8.12 9.81
C LEU A 71 -1.85 9.26 8.84
N ALA A 72 -2.97 9.92 9.08
CA ALA A 72 -3.39 11.10 8.34
C ALA A 72 -3.79 12.21 9.34
N PRO A 73 -3.55 13.49 9.01
CA PRO A 73 -3.74 14.59 9.97
C PRO A 73 -5.21 14.94 10.21
N THR A 74 -6.14 14.47 9.36
CA THR A 74 -7.58 14.71 9.51
C THR A 74 -8.38 13.47 9.15
N GLY A 75 -9.58 13.33 9.73
CA GLY A 75 -10.50 12.24 9.43
C GLY A 75 -10.93 12.18 7.96
N VAL A 76 -11.01 13.33 7.27
CA VAL A 76 -11.32 13.39 5.84
C VAL A 76 -10.20 12.78 5.00
N LEU A 77 -8.94 13.13 5.29
CA LEU A 77 -7.79 12.54 4.58
C LEU A 77 -7.64 11.05 4.90
N ALA A 78 -7.91 10.65 6.14
CA ALA A 78 -7.98 9.24 6.51
C ALA A 78 -9.02 8.50 5.64
N ALA A 79 -10.26 8.98 5.54
CA ALA A 79 -11.29 8.36 4.71
C ALA A 79 -10.89 8.30 3.21
N GLN A 80 -10.25 9.34 2.68
CA GLN A 80 -9.75 9.36 1.31
C GLN A 80 -8.66 8.30 1.07
N HIS A 81 -7.69 8.20 1.98
CA HIS A 81 -6.67 7.16 1.91
C HIS A 81 -7.30 5.77 1.98
N PHE A 82 -8.27 5.55 2.87
CA PHE A 82 -8.94 4.26 3.04
C PHE A 82 -9.60 3.80 1.73
N LYS A 83 -10.37 4.68 1.09
CA LYS A 83 -11.01 4.40 -0.20
C LYS A 83 -9.99 4.06 -1.29
N ASN A 84 -8.93 4.85 -1.41
CA ASN A 84 -7.88 4.63 -2.42
C ASN A 84 -7.11 3.33 -2.19
N ILE A 85 -6.84 2.99 -0.93
CA ILE A 85 -6.16 1.76 -0.55
C ILE A 85 -7.05 0.55 -0.85
N GLY A 86 -8.33 0.57 -0.47
CA GLY A 86 -9.27 -0.52 -0.74
C GLY A 86 -9.41 -0.80 -2.24
N ALA A 87 -9.51 0.26 -3.06
CA ALA A 87 -9.55 0.13 -4.51
C ALA A 87 -8.27 -0.52 -5.09
N ARG A 88 -7.09 -0.22 -4.54
CA ARG A 88 -5.81 -0.83 -4.98
C ARG A 88 -5.62 -2.25 -4.46
N MET A 89 -6.18 -2.58 -3.29
CA MET A 89 -6.06 -3.90 -2.64
C MET A 89 -7.12 -4.91 -3.13
N GLY A 90 -8.09 -4.48 -3.93
CA GLY A 90 -9.12 -5.37 -4.50
C GLY A 90 -10.26 -5.69 -3.53
N THR A 91 -10.46 -4.89 -2.48
CA THR A 91 -11.58 -5.04 -1.53
C THR A 91 -12.78 -4.15 -1.87
N GLY A 92 -12.84 -3.63 -3.10
CA GLY A 92 -14.00 -2.88 -3.59
C GLY A 92 -14.92 -3.80 -4.38
N ASP A 93 -15.97 -4.30 -3.72
CA ASP A 93 -17.29 -4.73 -4.23
C ASP A 93 -17.78 -5.99 -3.49
N GLU A 94 -18.09 -5.86 -2.19
CA GLU A 94 -19.12 -6.68 -1.57
C GLU A 94 -20.46 -5.97 -1.78
N ASP A 95 -21.13 -6.23 -2.90
CA ASP A 95 -22.60 -6.33 -2.95
C ASP A 95 -23.11 -6.93 -4.29
N SER A 96 -23.94 -7.97 -4.14
CA SER A 96 -24.83 -8.68 -5.11
C SER A 96 -24.35 -9.96 -5.87
N ASN A 97 -24.59 -11.10 -5.21
CA ASN A 97 -25.26 -12.33 -5.70
C ASN A 97 -24.57 -13.26 -6.73
N SER A 98 -23.92 -14.35 -6.27
CA SER A 98 -24.22 -15.77 -6.59
C SER A 98 -23.12 -16.71 -6.08
N GLU A 99 -23.48 -17.99 -5.94
CA GLU A 99 -22.87 -19.06 -5.14
C GLU A 99 -21.38 -19.37 -5.36
N SER A 100 -20.74 -19.73 -4.25
CA SER A 100 -19.59 -20.65 -4.12
C SER A 100 -18.37 -20.41 -5.02
N GLU A 101 -17.33 -19.82 -4.41
CA GLU A 101 -16.16 -20.60 -4.02
C GLU A 101 -15.45 -19.89 -2.88
N SER A 102 -15.28 -20.60 -1.77
CA SER A 102 -14.48 -20.24 -0.62
C SER A 102 -13.04 -20.02 -1.04
N GLY A 103 -12.72 -18.78 -1.37
CA GLY A 103 -11.38 -18.23 -1.33
C GLY A 103 -11.37 -17.13 -0.29
N GLU A 104 -11.43 -17.49 1.00
CA GLU A 104 -10.93 -16.57 2.03
C GLU A 104 -9.50 -16.22 1.61
N SER A 105 -9.28 -14.99 1.15
CA SER A 105 -7.92 -14.50 1.00
C SER A 105 -7.30 -14.54 2.40
N GLU A 106 -6.46 -15.54 2.64
CA GLU A 106 -5.74 -15.80 3.90
C GLU A 106 -4.92 -14.57 4.36
N PHE A 107 -4.71 -13.61 3.46
CA PHE A 107 -4.03 -12.34 3.71
C PHE A 107 -5.01 -11.20 4.02
N GLY A 108 -5.67 -11.30 5.18
CA GLY A 108 -6.42 -10.17 5.74
C GLY A 108 -5.47 -9.01 6.09
N VAL A 109 -5.36 -8.00 5.22
CA VAL A 109 -4.54 -6.82 5.46
C VAL A 109 -5.18 -5.95 6.55
N ARG A 110 -4.70 -6.08 7.79
CA ARG A 110 -5.14 -5.24 8.92
C ARG A 110 -4.47 -3.87 8.84
N ILE A 111 -5.10 -2.93 8.14
CA ILE A 111 -4.71 -1.51 8.15
C ILE A 111 -5.50 -0.82 9.25
N ALA A 112 -4.82 -0.46 10.34
CA ALA A 112 -5.38 0.40 11.35
C ALA A 112 -5.18 1.87 10.93
N MET A 113 -6.28 2.61 10.80
CA MET A 113 -6.21 4.08 10.75
C MET A 113 -6.31 4.62 12.16
N LEU A 114 -5.19 5.14 12.63
CA LEU A 114 -5.11 5.81 13.92
C LEU A 114 -5.53 7.26 13.72
N ARG A 115 -6.58 7.66 14.42
CA ARG A 115 -6.97 9.06 14.55
C ARG A 115 -6.10 9.68 15.64
N GLY A 116 -5.49 10.83 15.33
CA GLY A 116 -4.90 11.72 16.33
C GLY A 116 -5.97 12.49 17.08
#